data_AF-A0A949E4W9-F1
#
_entry.id   AF-A0A949E4W9-F1
#
_cell.length_a   1.000
_cell.length_b   1.000
_cell.length_c   1.000
_cell.angle_alpha   90.00
_cell.angle_beta   90.00
_cell.angle_gamma   90.00
#
_symmetry.space_group_name_H-M   'P 1'
#
loop_
_entity.id
_entity.type
_entity.pdbx_description
1 polymer ?
#
loop_
_entity_poly.entity_id
_entity_poly.type
_entity_poly.pdbx_seq_one_letter_code
_entity_poly.pdbx_strand_id
1 'polypeptide(L)' 'MGIWDFEPSEVEFSKFNASDAMPGTQEKLFTMAERARKGLPLWHVHDRDDVESAPPSVILRRKPR' A
#
# COMPACT_ATOMS: atom_id res chain seq x y z
N MET A 1 -9.12 26.77 2.18
CA MET A 1 -9.64 26.44 0.83
C MET A 1 -8.63 25.53 0.15
N GLY A 2 -9.08 24.46 -0.50
CA GLY A 2 -8.22 23.55 -1.26
C GLY A 2 -8.22 23.91 -2.75
N ILE A 3 -7.19 23.46 -3.46
CA ILE A 3 -7.11 23.53 -4.93
C ILE A 3 -7.79 22.26 -5.46
N TRP A 4 -8.98 22.42 -6.04
CA TRP A 4 -9.81 21.29 -6.49
C TRP A 4 -9.38 20.72 -7.85
N ASP A 5 -8.64 21.51 -8.62
CA ASP A 5 -8.09 21.22 -9.93
C ASP A 5 -6.58 20.90 -9.89
N PHE A 6 -6.03 20.70 -8.70
CA PHE A 6 -4.63 20.31 -8.56
C PHE A 6 -4.44 18.88 -9.07
N GLU A 7 -3.67 18.75 -10.14
CA GLU A 7 -3.19 17.46 -10.63
C GLU A 7 -1.72 17.28 -10.19
N PRO A 8 -1.43 16.33 -9.28
CA PRO A 8 -0.05 16.06 -8.89
C PRO A 8 0.75 15.56 -10.10
N SER A 9 2.02 15.94 -10.15
CA SER A 9 2.94 15.39 -11.15
C SER A 9 2.94 13.86 -11.08
N GLU A 10 2.98 13.22 -12.24
CA GLU A 10 3.14 11.77 -12.31
C GLU A 10 4.46 11.36 -11.63
N VAL A 11 4.35 10.45 -10.68
CA VAL A 11 5.50 9.86 -9.99
C VAL A 11 5.59 8.41 -10.41
N GLU A 12 6.70 8.08 -11.08
CA GLU A 12 7.06 6.71 -11.41
C GLU A 12 6.93 5.77 -10.20
N PHE A 13 6.26 4.64 -10.40
CA PHE A 13 6.00 3.66 -9.33
C PHE A 13 7.31 3.13 -8.72
N SER A 14 8.37 3.03 -9.51
CA SER A 14 9.72 2.64 -9.04
C SER A 14 10.33 3.57 -8.00
N LYS A 15 9.78 4.78 -7.78
CA LYS A 15 10.28 5.76 -6.81
C LYS A 15 9.77 5.53 -5.39
N PHE A 16 8.84 4.60 -5.17
CA PHE A 16 8.32 4.29 -3.85
C PHE A 16 7.87 2.83 -3.73
N ASN A 17 7.96 2.27 -2.53
CA ASN A 17 7.66 0.86 -2.33
C ASN A 17 6.15 0.60 -2.26
N ALA A 18 5.72 -0.55 -2.78
CA ALA A 18 4.43 -1.16 -2.48
C ALA A 18 4.33 -1.52 -1.00
N SER A 19 3.10 -1.69 -0.52
CA SER A 19 2.80 -2.12 0.83
C SER A 19 1.96 -3.38 0.78
N ASP A 20 2.55 -4.48 1.24
CA ASP A 20 1.91 -5.79 1.40
C ASP A 20 0.99 -5.84 2.64
N ALA A 21 0.83 -4.71 3.35
CA ALA A 21 -0.02 -4.63 4.52
C ALA A 21 -1.49 -4.68 4.12
N MET A 22 -2.26 -5.53 4.80
CA MET A 22 -3.68 -5.70 4.53
C MET A 22 -4.46 -4.38 4.69
N PRO A 23 -5.48 -4.12 3.85
CA PRO A 23 -6.34 -2.95 3.97
C PRO A 23 -6.93 -2.81 5.39
N GLY A 24 -6.92 -1.59 5.91
CA GLY A 24 -7.46 -1.27 7.24
C GLY A 24 -6.55 -1.60 8.43
N THR A 25 -5.39 -2.22 8.20
CA THR A 25 -4.39 -2.40 9.26
C THR A 25 -3.68 -1.08 9.62
N GLN A 26 -3.19 -0.98 10.85
CA GLN A 26 -2.35 0.14 11.30
C GLN A 26 -1.13 0.31 10.40
N GLU A 27 -0.46 -0.80 10.05
CA GLU A 27 0.71 -0.80 9.17
C GLU A 27 0.41 -0.14 7.81
N LYS A 28 -0.72 -0.50 7.17
CA LYS A 28 -1.13 0.12 5.92
C LYS A 28 -1.38 1.63 6.07
N LEU A 29 -2.04 2.03 7.16
CA LEU A 29 -2.30 3.44 7.46
C LEU A 29 -0.99 4.23 7.66
N PHE A 30 0.00 3.65 8.33
CA PHE A 30 1.31 4.28 8.49
C PHE A 30 2.01 4.49 7.15
N THR A 31 2.05 3.47 6.28
CA THR A 31 2.67 3.62 4.94
C THR A 31 1.98 4.70 4.12
N MET A 32 0.64 4.73 4.12
CA MET A 32 -0.14 5.74 3.41
C MET A 32 0.11 7.15 3.95
N ALA A 33 0.18 7.31 5.28
CA ALA A 33 0.48 8.58 5.92
C ALA A 33 1.90 9.08 5.59
N GLU A 34 2.89 8.19 5.55
CA GLU A 34 4.25 8.55 5.14
C GLU A 34 4.31 9.03 3.69
N ARG A 35 3.61 8.36 2.77
CA ARG A 35 3.55 8.78 1.36
C ARG A 35 2.92 10.16 1.22
N ALA A 36 1.81 10.41 1.91
CA ALA A 36 1.15 11.71 1.92
C ALA A 36 2.08 12.83 2.42
N ARG A 37 2.83 12.58 3.50
CA ARG A 37 3.83 13.54 4.03
C ARG A 37 4.97 13.83 3.05
N LYS A 38 5.32 12.86 2.20
CA LYS A 38 6.36 12.98 1.16
C LYS A 38 5.85 13.56 -0.16
N GLY A 39 4.55 13.84 -0.28
CA GLY A 39 3.94 14.28 -1.53
C GLY A 39 3.93 13.20 -2.62
N LEU A 40 4.00 11.92 -2.22
CA LEU A 40 3.94 10.78 -3.13
C LEU A 40 2.49 10.34 -3.38
N PRO A 41 2.21 9.66 -4.50
CA PRO A 41 0.92 9.01 -4.71
C PRO A 41 0.55 8.11 -3.52
N LEU A 42 -0.71 8.16 -3.14
CA LEU A 42 -1.20 7.39 -1.99
C LEU A 42 -1.15 5.88 -2.24
N TRP A 43 -1.43 5.47 -3.47
CA TRP A 43 -1.47 4.08 -3.91
C TRP A 43 -0.31 3.76 -4.85
N HIS A 44 0.36 2.64 -4.59
CA HIS A 44 1.27 1.98 -5.51
C HIS A 44 0.48 1.04 -6.43
N VAL A 45 0.95 0.80 -7.66
CA VAL A 45 0.29 -0.12 -8.61
C VAL A 45 0.17 -1.56 -8.06
N HIS A 46 1.14 -1.95 -7.23
CA HIS A 46 1.17 -3.24 -6.52
C HIS A 46 0.59 -3.20 -5.10
N ASP A 47 -0.04 -2.10 -4.65
CA ASP A 47 -0.79 -2.14 -3.37
C ASP A 47 -2.12 -2.90 -3.49
N ARG A 48 -2.57 -3.15 -4.73
CA ARG A 48 -3.79 -3.89 -5.03
C ARG A 48 -3.47 -5.36 -5.14
N ASP A 49 -3.70 -6.08 -4.05
CA ASP A 49 -3.98 -7.51 -4.16
C ASP A 49 -5.41 -7.63 -4.65
N ASP A 50 -5.58 -8.09 -5.88
CA ASP A 50 -6.91 -8.37 -6.42
C ASP A 50 -7.60 -9.39 -5.52
N VAL A 51 -8.90 -9.23 -5.25
CA VAL A 51 -9.71 -10.17 -4.44
C VAL A 51 -9.64 -11.62 -4.96
N GLU A 52 -9.33 -11.78 -6.25
CA GLU A 52 -9.17 -13.07 -6.93
C GLU A 52 -7.77 -13.70 -6.71
N SER A 53 -6.82 -12.96 -6.14
CA SER A 53 -5.52 -13.52 -5.78
C SER A 53 -5.65 -14.37 -4.52
N ALA A 54 -5.17 -15.62 -4.61
CA ALA A 54 -5.14 -16.51 -3.47
C ALA A 54 -4.41 -15.82 -2.29
N PRO A 55 -4.97 -15.85 -1.06
CA PRO A 55 -4.34 -15.22 0.07
C PRO A 55 -2.91 -15.76 0.24
N PRO A 56 -1.94 -14.91 0.61
CA PRO A 56 -0.56 -15.35 0.81
C PRO A 56 -0.55 -16.55 1.75
N SER A 57 0.13 -17.62 1.34
CA SER A 57 0.14 -18.88 2.05
C SER A 57 0.64 -18.66 3.48
N VAL A 58 -0.28 -18.63 4.44
CA VAL A 58 0.05 -18.57 5.86
C VAL A 58 0.81 -19.86 6.18
N ILE A 59 2.13 -19.77 6.35
CA ILE A 59 2.94 -20.90 6.78
C ILE A 59 2.51 -21.23 8.21
N LEU A 60 1.53 -22.11 8.35
CA LEU A 60 1.15 -22.70 9.62
C LEU A 60 2.35 -23.52 10.11
N ARG A 61 3.13 -22.93 11.02
CA ARG A 61 4.15 -23.65 11.78
C ARG A 61 3.45 -24.77 12.54
N ARG A 62 3.56 -26.00 12.03
CA ARG A 62 3.09 -27.19 12.73
C ARG A 62 3.91 -27.33 14.02
N LYS A 63 3.23 -27.29 15.18
CA LYS A 63 3.85 -27.62 16.47
C LYS A 63 4.34 -29.07 16.43
N PRO A 64 5.56 -29.36 16.95
CA PRO A 64 6.00 -30.74 17.11
C PRO A 64 5.14 -31.44 18.17
N ARG A 65 4.83 -32.72 17.93
CA ARG A 65 4.11 -33.62 18.83
C ARG A 65 4.96 -33.99 20.04
#